data_AF-A0A0F8ZTM7-F1
#
_entry.id   AF-A0A0F8ZTM7-F1
#
_cell.length_a   1.000
_cell.length_b   1.000
_cell.length_c   1.000
_cell.angle_alpha   90.00
_cell.angle_beta   90.00
_cell.angle_gamma   90.00
#
_symmetry.space_group_name_H-M   'P 1'
#
loop_
_entity.id
_entity.type
_entity.pdbx_description
1 polymer ?
#
loop_
_entity_poly.entity_id
_entity_poly.type
_entity_poly.pdbx_seq_one_letter_code
_entity_poly.pdbx_strand_id
1 'polypeptide(L)'
;MANEIWHTFEEGNTLYALIWRQTDDKVWNNTDSQFDVYTDADIDKYDIVLTNQVDSDYYSVDFPSAVGAGIYRVQVMKQAGGSIDADDDMGVAQGELYWDGSAEIDLFTLDASINDDIIGEDGNTLESLSDQMDVLSAQGSRVLNRYPTRSNPDV
;
A
#
# COMPACT_ATOMS: atom_id res chain seq x y z
N MET A 1 12.52 0.39 -0.71
CA MET A 1 12.36 -0.74 -1.63
C MET A 1 12.95 -1.95 -0.93
N ALA A 2 12.09 -2.94 -0.70
CA ALA A 2 12.25 -3.99 0.29
C ALA A 2 12.01 -5.40 -0.27
N ASN A 3 12.20 -5.61 -1.58
CA ASN A 3 11.98 -6.90 -2.26
C ASN A 3 10.54 -7.41 -2.12
N GLU A 4 9.56 -6.57 -2.44
CA GLU A 4 8.14 -6.86 -2.21
C GLU A 4 7.61 -7.98 -3.11
N ILE A 5 8.22 -8.19 -4.28
CA ILE A 5 7.92 -9.32 -5.15
C ILE A 5 9.00 -10.38 -4.96
N TRP A 6 8.60 -11.55 -4.50
CA TRP A 6 9.51 -12.68 -4.31
C TRP A 6 8.83 -14.01 -4.63
N HIS A 7 9.63 -14.98 -5.06
CA HIS A 7 9.17 -16.34 -5.30
C HIS A 7 10.33 -17.32 -5.14
N THR A 8 10.03 -18.55 -4.69
CA THR A 8 11.01 -19.62 -4.67
C THR A 8 10.85 -20.54 -5.87
N PHE A 9 11.91 -20.73 -6.65
CA PHE A 9 11.92 -21.58 -7.83
C PHE A 9 13.32 -22.16 -8.05
N GLU A 10 13.41 -23.28 -8.76
CA GLU A 10 14.71 -23.93 -9.04
C GLU A 10 15.71 -22.94 -9.66
N GLU A 11 16.92 -22.90 -9.10
CA GLU A 11 18.02 -22.07 -9.60
C GLU A 11 18.30 -22.29 -11.11
N GLY A 12 18.83 -21.26 -11.78
CA GLY A 12 19.22 -21.32 -13.19
C GLY A 12 18.08 -21.02 -14.16
N ASN A 13 16.88 -20.73 -13.65
CA ASN A 13 15.76 -20.22 -14.44
C ASN A 13 15.73 -18.68 -14.40
N THR A 14 15.17 -18.07 -15.46
CA THR A 14 14.83 -16.64 -15.46
C THR A 14 13.36 -16.49 -15.12
N LEU A 15 13.09 -15.67 -14.10
CA LEU A 15 11.72 -15.32 -13.70
C LEU A 15 11.48 -13.82 -13.94
N TYR A 16 10.26 -13.47 -14.30
CA TYR A 16 9.80 -12.09 -14.36
C TYR A 16 8.41 -11.96 -13.77
N ALA A 17 8.07 -10.77 -13.31
CA ALA A 17 6.75 -10.44 -12.82
C ALA A 17 6.00 -9.54 -13.81
N LEU A 18 4.70 -9.78 -13.94
CA LEU A 18 3.74 -8.87 -14.54
C LEU A 18 2.90 -8.25 -13.41
N ILE A 19 2.75 -6.93 -13.44
CA ILE A 19 1.94 -6.20 -12.45
C ILE A 19 0.68 -5.69 -13.13
N TRP A 20 -0.47 -6.14 -12.64
CA TRP A 20 -1.79 -5.74 -13.12
C TRP A 20 -2.46 -4.82 -12.12
N ARG A 21 -2.94 -3.66 -12.57
CA ARG A 21 -3.74 -2.79 -11.73
C ARG A 21 -5.16 -3.34 -11.61
N GLN A 22 -5.61 -3.59 -10.39
CA GLN A 22 -6.89 -4.26 -10.12
C GLN A 22 -8.11 -3.46 -10.64
N THR A 23 -8.00 -2.13 -10.74
CA THR A 23 -9.14 -1.26 -11.04
C THR A 23 -9.56 -1.26 -12.51
N ASP A 24 -8.64 -1.50 -13.44
CA ASP A 24 -8.91 -1.45 -14.88
C ASP A 24 -8.14 -2.50 -15.71
N ASP A 25 -7.56 -3.50 -15.04
CA ASP A 25 -6.82 -4.62 -15.63
C ASP A 25 -5.72 -4.19 -16.61
N LYS A 26 -5.14 -3.01 -16.40
CA LYS A 26 -3.94 -2.56 -17.14
C LYS A 26 -2.67 -3.15 -16.56
N VAL A 27 -1.71 -3.43 -17.42
CA VAL A 27 -0.39 -3.96 -17.04
C VAL A 27 0.62 -2.82 -16.89
N TRP A 28 1.52 -2.93 -15.94
CA TRP A 28 2.63 -2.00 -15.80
C TRP A 28 3.61 -2.16 -16.96
N ASN A 29 3.80 -1.10 -17.73
CA ASN A 29 4.87 -0.99 -18.73
C ASN A 29 6.11 -0.44 -18.04
N ASN A 30 7.09 -1.31 -17.83
CA ASN A 30 8.36 -1.02 -17.17
C ASN A 30 9.23 -0.09 -18.01
N THR A 31 9.14 -0.16 -19.34
CA THR A 31 9.89 0.71 -20.26
C THR A 31 9.42 2.16 -20.19
N ASP A 32 8.10 2.38 -20.24
CA ASP A 32 7.50 3.73 -20.26
C ASP A 32 7.11 4.24 -18.87
N SER A 33 7.25 3.42 -17.83
CA SER A 33 6.87 3.71 -16.44
C SER A 33 5.43 4.18 -16.29
N GLN A 34 4.49 3.47 -16.93
CA GLN A 34 3.07 3.77 -16.89
C GLN A 34 2.21 2.51 -17.07
N PHE A 35 0.93 2.58 -16.70
CA PHE A 35 -0.03 1.50 -16.96
C PHE A 35 -0.56 1.56 -18.39
N ASP A 36 -0.47 0.43 -19.09
CA ASP A 36 -0.86 0.28 -20.49
C ASP A 36 -1.81 -0.90 -20.70
N VAL A 37 -2.44 -0.96 -21.88
CA VAL A 37 -3.23 -2.11 -22.31
C VAL A 37 -2.27 -3.22 -22.70
N TYR A 38 -2.46 -4.41 -22.14
CA TYR A 38 -1.62 -5.57 -22.45
C TYR A 38 -1.76 -6.00 -23.91
N THR A 39 -0.62 -6.21 -24.57
CA THR A 39 -0.49 -6.79 -25.91
C THR A 39 0.62 -7.83 -25.91
N ASP A 40 0.36 -9.04 -26.41
CA ASP A 40 1.37 -10.12 -26.45
C ASP A 40 2.65 -9.70 -27.21
N ALA A 41 2.49 -8.84 -28.23
CA ALA A 41 3.60 -8.33 -29.03
C ALA A 41 4.58 -7.42 -28.26
N ASP A 42 4.19 -6.90 -27.09
CA ASP A 42 4.97 -5.98 -26.28
C ASP A 42 5.32 -6.57 -24.89
N ILE A 43 5.30 -7.91 -24.75
CA ILE A 43 5.53 -8.57 -23.46
C ILE A 43 6.90 -8.21 -22.84
N ASP A 44 7.90 -7.92 -23.67
CA ASP A 44 9.23 -7.45 -23.28
C ASP A 44 9.26 -6.04 -22.69
N LYS A 45 8.13 -5.32 -22.69
CA LYS A 45 8.00 -4.02 -22.01
C LYS A 45 7.36 -4.15 -20.64
N TYR A 46 6.64 -5.23 -20.39
CA TYR A 46 5.90 -5.46 -19.16
C TYR A 46 6.69 -6.29 -18.14
N ASP A 47 7.86 -6.79 -18.54
CA ASP A 47 8.68 -7.66 -17.72
C ASP A 47 9.39 -6.90 -16.59
N ILE A 48 9.29 -7.47 -15.39
CA ILE A 48 10.04 -7.03 -14.22
C ILE A 48 10.86 -8.22 -13.78
N VAL A 49 12.12 -8.26 -14.22
CA VAL A 49 13.00 -9.41 -14.01
C VAL A 49 13.30 -9.59 -12.51
N LEU A 50 13.06 -10.80 -12.00
CA LEU A 50 13.46 -11.16 -10.64
C LEU A 50 14.93 -11.57 -10.62
N THR A 51 15.64 -11.15 -9.57
CA THR A 51 17.04 -11.50 -9.36
C THR A 51 17.16 -12.64 -8.36
N ASN A 52 17.91 -13.68 -8.72
CA ASN A 52 18.27 -14.74 -7.79
C ASN A 52 19.20 -14.21 -6.69
N GLN A 53 18.85 -14.44 -5.43
CA GLN A 53 19.65 -14.00 -4.30
C GLN A 53 20.56 -15.15 -3.84
N VAL A 54 21.84 -15.10 -4.24
CA VAL A 54 22.93 -15.95 -3.72
C VAL A 54 22.80 -17.44 -4.08
N ASP A 55 22.95 -17.79 -5.37
CA ASP A 55 22.95 -19.17 -5.89
C ASP A 55 21.99 -20.09 -5.12
N SER A 56 20.73 -19.64 -5.04
CA SER A 56 19.70 -20.26 -4.21
C SER A 56 18.44 -20.50 -5.03
N ASP A 57 17.41 -21.06 -4.42
CA ASP A 57 16.09 -21.14 -5.05
C ASP A 57 15.25 -19.86 -4.79
N TYR A 58 15.84 -18.77 -4.29
CA TYR A 58 15.12 -17.54 -3.90
C TYR A 58 15.33 -16.41 -4.91
N TYR A 59 14.24 -15.92 -5.48
CA TYR A 59 14.21 -14.82 -6.44
C TYR A 59 13.43 -13.65 -5.87
N SER A 60 13.95 -12.42 -6.02
CA SER A 60 13.24 -11.23 -5.61
C SER A 60 13.51 -10.01 -6.48
N VAL A 61 12.58 -9.06 -6.44
CA VAL A 61 12.69 -7.73 -7.05
C VAL A 61 11.85 -6.73 -6.28
N ASP A 62 12.26 -5.48 -6.35
CA ASP A 62 11.51 -4.36 -5.78
C ASP A 62 10.26 -4.04 -6.61
N PHE A 63 9.19 -3.66 -5.92
CA PHE A 63 8.01 -3.12 -6.60
C PHE A 63 8.33 -1.74 -7.20
N PRO A 64 7.92 -1.42 -8.44
CA PRO A 64 8.31 -0.18 -9.10
C PRO A 64 7.82 1.06 -8.33
N SER A 65 8.76 1.96 -7.98
CA SER A 65 8.45 3.17 -7.20
C SER A 65 7.62 4.22 -7.93
N ALA A 66 7.51 4.13 -9.25
CA ALA A 66 6.66 4.99 -10.05
C ALA A 66 5.17 4.59 -9.96
N VAL A 67 4.87 3.40 -9.43
CA VAL A 67 3.49 2.94 -9.21
C VAL A 67 2.92 3.64 -7.97
N GLY A 68 1.85 4.40 -8.17
CA GLY A 68 1.11 5.06 -7.08
C GLY A 68 0.35 4.07 -6.18
N ALA A 69 -0.26 4.58 -5.10
CA ALA A 69 -1.04 3.76 -4.19
C ALA A 69 -2.20 3.02 -4.87
N GLY A 70 -2.46 1.78 -4.47
CA GLY A 70 -3.52 0.96 -5.04
C GLY A 70 -3.43 -0.52 -4.68
N ILE A 71 -4.31 -1.31 -5.30
CA ILE A 71 -4.30 -2.77 -5.22
C ILE A 71 -3.84 -3.31 -6.57
N TYR A 72 -2.87 -4.22 -6.52
CA TYR A 72 -2.23 -4.79 -7.69
C TYR A 72 -2.31 -6.31 -7.63
N ARG A 73 -2.45 -6.95 -8.80
CA ARG A 73 -2.26 -8.39 -8.94
C ARG A 73 -0.89 -8.62 -9.56
N VAL A 74 -0.07 -9.42 -8.91
CA VAL A 74 1.26 -9.77 -9.38
C VAL A 74 1.21 -11.19 -9.89
N GLN A 75 1.71 -11.40 -11.11
CA GLN A 75 1.85 -12.72 -11.71
C GLN A 75 3.33 -12.97 -11.98
N VAL A 76 3.88 -14.05 -11.43
CA VAL A 76 5.26 -14.46 -11.68
C VAL A 76 5.26 -15.49 -12.80
N MET A 77 6.12 -15.25 -13.78
CA MET A 77 6.27 -16.03 -14.99
C MET A 77 7.69 -16.60 -15.05
N LYS A 78 7.82 -17.82 -15.57
CA LYS A 78 9.09 -18.42 -15.96
C LYS A 78 9.29 -18.24 -17.46
N GLN A 79 10.46 -17.73 -17.82
CA GLN A 79 10.93 -17.68 -19.20
C GLN A 79 11.28 -19.10 -19.68
N ALA A 80 10.66 -19.56 -20.76
CA ALA A 80 10.90 -20.91 -21.30
C ALA A 80 12.16 -20.99 -22.18
N GLY A 81 12.57 -19.87 -22.79
CA GLY A 81 13.67 -19.77 -23.74
C GLY A 81 14.69 -18.67 -23.42
N GLY A 82 15.38 -18.19 -24.46
CA GLY A 82 16.38 -17.11 -24.34
C GLY A 82 15.80 -15.70 -24.45
N SER A 83 14.58 -15.56 -24.96
CA SER A 83 13.79 -14.32 -25.00
C SER A 83 12.44 -14.54 -24.31
N ILE A 84 11.82 -13.47 -23.83
CA ILE A 84 10.47 -13.51 -23.26
C ILE A 84 9.49 -13.74 -24.41
N ASP A 85 8.51 -14.61 -24.18
CA ASP A 85 7.51 -14.99 -25.18
C ASP A 85 6.17 -15.30 -24.48
N ALA A 86 5.13 -14.55 -24.83
CA ALA A 86 3.81 -14.66 -24.21
C ALA A 86 3.15 -16.03 -24.37
N ASP A 87 3.46 -16.75 -25.46
CA ASP A 87 2.82 -18.03 -25.80
C ASP A 87 3.57 -19.23 -25.19
N ASP A 88 4.89 -19.13 -25.03
CA ASP A 88 5.76 -20.21 -24.54
C ASP A 88 6.08 -20.09 -23.04
N ASP A 89 6.05 -18.88 -22.48
CA ASP A 89 6.35 -18.66 -21.06
C ASP A 89 5.23 -19.18 -20.14
N MET A 90 5.61 -19.58 -18.93
CA MET A 90 4.70 -20.28 -18.02
C MET A 90 4.48 -19.50 -16.72
N GLY A 91 3.22 -19.28 -16.35
CA GLY A 91 2.88 -18.75 -15.03
C GLY A 91 3.22 -19.73 -13.91
N VAL A 92 4.00 -19.29 -12.93
CA VAL A 92 4.44 -20.11 -11.78
C VAL A 92 3.77 -19.70 -10.47
N ALA A 93 3.39 -18.43 -10.32
CA ALA A 93 2.69 -17.95 -9.13
C ALA A 93 1.85 -16.70 -9.44
N GLN A 94 0.89 -16.42 -8.55
CA GLN A 94 0.09 -15.20 -8.58
C GLN A 94 -0.29 -14.76 -7.17
N GLY A 95 -0.46 -13.47 -6.96
CA GLY A 95 -0.85 -12.89 -5.68
C GLY A 95 -1.45 -11.49 -5.83
N GLU A 96 -2.00 -10.98 -4.73
CA GLU A 96 -2.41 -9.58 -4.62
C GLU A 96 -1.41 -8.84 -3.73
N LEU A 97 -1.12 -7.59 -4.09
CA LEU A 97 -0.23 -6.70 -3.37
C LEU A 97 -0.97 -5.38 -3.11
N TYR A 98 -1.01 -4.99 -1.84
CA TYR A 98 -1.62 -3.74 -1.40
C TYR A 98 -0.51 -2.72 -1.22
N TRP A 99 -0.58 -1.60 -1.94
CA TRP A 99 0.54 -0.66 -2.06
C TRP A 99 0.11 0.74 -1.62
N ASP A 100 0.92 1.39 -0.79
CA ASP A 100 0.68 2.78 -0.36
C ASP A 100 1.35 3.83 -1.29
N GLY A 101 2.07 3.37 -2.32
CA GLY A 101 2.88 4.21 -3.20
C GLY A 101 4.38 4.17 -2.88
N SER A 102 4.77 3.57 -1.77
CA SER A 102 6.16 3.52 -1.28
C SER A 102 6.54 2.21 -0.58
N ALA A 103 5.57 1.52 0.03
CA ALA A 103 5.72 0.27 0.75
C ALA A 103 4.45 -0.59 0.64
N GLU A 104 4.61 -1.89 0.90
CA GLU A 104 3.50 -2.83 0.98
C GLU A 104 2.70 -2.56 2.26
N ILE A 105 1.38 -2.54 2.11
CA ILE A 105 0.44 -2.45 3.23
C ILE A 105 0.22 -3.87 3.76
N ASP A 106 0.68 -4.11 4.99
CA ASP A 106 0.39 -5.31 5.75
C ASP A 106 -0.50 -4.98 6.97
N LEU A 107 -0.87 -5.99 7.75
CA LEU A 107 -1.69 -5.79 8.94
C LEU A 107 -0.99 -5.00 10.05
N PHE A 108 0.36 -5.00 10.08
CA PHE A 108 1.14 -4.29 11.08
C PHE A 108 1.29 -2.81 10.74
N THR A 109 1.42 -2.46 9.46
CA THR A 109 1.43 -1.05 9.02
C THR A 109 0.07 -0.40 9.22
N LEU A 110 -1.03 -1.16 9.08
CA LEU A 110 -2.37 -0.67 9.41
C LEU A 110 -2.54 -0.35 10.90
N ASP A 111 -2.01 -1.17 11.80
CA ASP A 111 -2.07 -0.94 13.25
C ASP A 111 -1.33 0.36 13.65
N ALA A 112 -0.16 0.61 13.05
CA ALA A 112 0.59 1.84 13.28
C ALA A 112 -0.19 3.10 12.85
N SER A 113 -0.84 3.05 11.68
CA SER A 113 -1.69 4.14 11.17
C SER A 113 -2.90 4.43 12.08
N ILE A 114 -3.55 3.38 12.58
CA ILE A 114 -4.71 3.54 13.48
C ILE A 114 -4.28 4.15 14.81
N ASN A 115 -3.13 3.74 15.33
CA ASN A 115 -2.59 4.30 16.57
C ASN A 115 -2.22 5.79 16.40
N ASP A 116 -1.69 6.19 15.24
CA ASP A 116 -1.36 7.59 14.96
C ASP A 116 -2.62 8.47 14.77
N ASP A 117 -3.57 8.05 13.93
CA ASP A 117 -4.77 8.86 13.59
C ASP A 117 -5.82 8.91 14.71
N ILE A 118 -5.95 7.85 15.51
CA ILE A 118 -6.95 7.78 16.59
C ILE A 118 -6.36 8.20 17.93
N ILE A 119 -5.11 7.83 18.20
CA ILE A 119 -4.48 8.00 19.52
C ILE A 119 -3.53 9.21 19.54
N GLY A 120 -3.26 9.81 18.37
CA GLY A 120 -2.31 10.89 18.19
C GLY A 120 -0.88 10.37 18.27
N GLU A 121 0.01 11.02 17.53
CA GLU A 121 1.45 10.72 17.48
C GLU A 121 2.12 10.70 18.89
N ASP A 122 1.52 11.37 19.88
CA ASP A 122 1.97 11.43 21.26
C ASP A 122 1.28 10.43 22.22
N GLY A 123 0.35 9.61 21.71
CA GLY A 123 -0.41 8.63 22.48
C GLY A 123 -1.42 9.26 23.46
N ASN A 124 -1.76 10.54 23.29
CA ASN A 124 -2.46 11.31 24.33
C ASN A 124 -3.75 12.01 23.87
N THR A 125 -4.34 11.63 22.73
CA THR A 125 -5.61 12.24 22.27
C THR A 125 -6.78 12.07 23.24
N LEU A 126 -6.76 11.02 24.08
CA LEU A 126 -7.74 10.84 25.15
C LEU A 126 -7.61 11.90 26.25
N GLU A 127 -6.38 12.36 26.56
CA GLU A 127 -6.19 13.51 27.44
C GLU A 127 -6.59 14.81 26.75
N SER A 128 -6.30 14.99 25.46
CA SER A 128 -6.70 16.22 24.76
C SER A 128 -8.23 16.37 24.63
N LEU A 129 -8.98 15.28 24.43
CA LEU A 129 -10.45 15.28 24.46
C LEU A 129 -11.00 15.49 25.88
N SER A 130 -10.36 14.90 26.89
CA SER A 130 -10.68 15.15 28.31
C SER A 130 -10.47 16.62 28.66
N ASP A 131 -9.35 17.21 28.26
CA ASP A 131 -9.01 18.61 28.46
C ASP A 131 -9.97 19.53 27.70
N GLN A 132 -10.36 19.18 26.48
CA GLN A 132 -11.38 19.90 25.72
C GLN A 132 -12.76 19.85 26.41
N MET A 133 -13.15 18.70 26.98
CA MET A 133 -14.37 18.60 27.78
C MET A 133 -14.29 19.41 29.07
N ASP A 134 -13.14 19.43 29.74
CA ASP A 134 -12.94 20.23 30.95
C ASP A 134 -13.05 21.73 30.62
N VAL A 135 -12.40 22.19 29.54
CA VAL A 135 -12.52 23.57 29.05
C VAL A 135 -13.95 23.92 28.67
N LEU A 136 -14.69 23.05 28.00
CA LEU A 136 -16.10 23.28 27.66
C LEU A 136 -17.00 23.34 28.90
N SER A 137 -16.75 22.48 29.89
CA SER A 137 -17.47 22.52 31.17
C SER A 137 -17.20 23.82 31.93
N ALA A 138 -15.94 24.28 31.94
CA ALA A 138 -15.53 25.53 32.53
C ALA A 138 -16.12 26.75 31.79
N GLN A 139 -16.21 26.70 30.46
CA GLN A 139 -16.86 27.73 29.66
C GLN A 139 -18.38 27.79 29.88
N GLY A 140 -19.05 26.63 29.96
CA GLY A 140 -20.49 26.55 30.28
C GLY A 140 -20.82 27.15 31.65
N SER A 141 -19.99 26.86 32.66
CA SER A 141 -20.10 27.44 34.01
C SER A 141 -19.92 28.97 34.00
N ARG A 142 -18.99 29.48 33.18
CA ARG A 142 -18.75 30.93 32.99
C ARG A 142 -19.88 31.68 32.27
N VAL A 143 -20.71 30.99 31.50
CA VAL A 143 -21.90 31.57 30.85
C VAL A 143 -23.06 31.68 31.84
N LEU A 144 -23.29 30.65 32.65
CA LEU A 144 -24.32 30.65 33.71
C LEU A 144 -24.08 31.73 34.77
N ASN A 145 -22.82 31.99 35.14
CA ASN A 145 -22.48 33.03 36.12
C ASN A 145 -22.54 34.46 35.55
N ARG A 146 -22.60 34.63 34.22
CA ARG A 146 -22.75 35.95 33.57
C ARG A 146 -24.20 36.39 33.42
N TYR A 147 -25.13 35.45 33.55
CA TYR A 147 -26.57 35.71 33.61
C TYR A 147 -27.10 35.20 34.94
N PRO A 148 -26.85 35.89 36.08
CA PRO A 148 -27.60 35.60 37.29
C PRO A 148 -29.08 35.69 36.92
N THR A 149 -29.81 34.61 37.21
CA THR A 149 -31.26 34.57 37.03
C THR A 149 -31.83 35.85 37.62
N ARG A 150 -32.42 36.71 36.77
CA ARG A 150 -33.09 37.91 37.23
C ARG A 150 -34.13 37.47 38.24
N SER A 151 -33.82 37.65 39.53
CA SER A 151 -34.79 37.49 40.60
C SER A 151 -35.92 38.46 40.29
N ASN A 152 -37.08 37.92 39.98
CA ASN A 152 -38.28 38.68 39.68
C ASN A 152 -38.58 39.58 40.90
N PRO A 153 -38.47 40.92 40.78
CA PRO A 153 -38.68 41.79 41.92
C PRO A 153 -40.16 42.17 41.98
N ASP A 154 -41.01 41.28 42.48
CA ASP A 154 -42.40 41.61 42.86
C ASP A 154 -42.97 40.51 43.77
N VAL A 155 -42.81 40.67 45.10
CA VAL A 155 -43.80 40.41 46.17
C VAL A 155 -43.44 41.26 47.38
#